data_AF-A0A1Y3BQ73-F1
#
_entry.id   AF-A0A1Y3BQ73-F1
#
_cell.length_a   1.000
_cell.length_b   1.000
_cell.length_c   1.000
_cell.angle_alpha   90.00
_cell.angle_beta   90.00
_cell.angle_gamma   90.00
#
_symmetry.space_group_name_H-M   'P 1'
#
loop_
_entity.id
_entity.type
_entity.pdbx_description
1 polymer ?
#
loop_
_entity_poly.entity_id
_entity_poly.type
_entity_poly.pdbx_seq_one_letter_code
_entity_poly.pdbx_strand_id
1 'polypeptide(L)'
;MHNKLDANLTMPPGDCRNIGHSRWMDGELFYNFLREQTIIFGKTGKVSFDEHGDRLNGHYEIWNQQPNATFNNQLVKVGEYHYDQSSMKMTLDIDEKKIIWPGNKTEKPISYSTPAHLRIATLAEIPFVW
;
A
#
# COMPACT_ATOMS: atom_id res chain seq x y z
N MET A 1 -17.59 16.68 18.04
CA MET A 1 -18.16 16.03 19.24
C MET A 1 -17.12 15.05 19.78
N HIS A 2 -16.28 15.49 20.73
CA HIS A 2 -15.34 14.61 21.42
C HIS A 2 -15.97 14.19 22.74
N ASN A 3 -16.75 13.11 22.72
CA ASN A 3 -17.28 12.48 23.93
C ASN A 3 -17.06 10.96 23.80
N LYS A 4 -15.90 10.50 24.25
CA LYS A 4 -15.72 9.13 24.74
C LYS A 4 -14.35 9.02 25.41
N LEU A 5 -14.36 9.05 26.75
CA LEU A 5 -13.64 8.14 27.67
C LEU A 5 -13.56 8.77 29.06
N ASP A 6 -14.66 8.67 29.82
CA ASP A 6 -14.62 8.75 31.28
C ASP A 6 -14.23 7.37 31.87
N ALA A 7 -13.29 6.67 31.24
CA ALA A 7 -12.79 5.38 31.72
C ALA A 7 -11.42 5.60 32.37
N ASN A 8 -11.35 5.42 33.69
CA ASN A 8 -10.09 5.45 34.42
C ASN A 8 -9.28 4.20 34.05
N LEU A 9 -8.29 4.38 33.17
CA LEU A 9 -7.33 3.33 32.80
C LEU A 9 -6.45 3.00 34.00
N THR A 10 -6.24 1.71 34.27
CA THR A 10 -5.20 1.25 35.19
C THR A 10 -3.81 1.50 34.61
N MET A 11 -2.81 1.72 35.48
CA MET A 11 -1.44 1.92 35.03
C MET A 11 -0.89 0.68 34.31
N PRO A 12 -0.17 0.85 33.19
CA PRO A 12 0.50 -0.27 32.54
C PRO A 12 1.57 -0.86 33.48
N PRO A 13 1.86 -2.17 33.40
CA PRO A 13 2.92 -2.81 34.18
C PRO A 13 4.26 -2.11 33.95
N GLY A 14 4.96 -1.77 35.04
CA GLY A 14 6.26 -1.11 34.98
C GLY A 14 7.45 -2.06 34.84
N ASP A 15 7.25 -3.38 35.01
CA ASP A 15 8.31 -4.36 34.88
C ASP A 15 7.83 -5.71 34.31
N CYS A 16 8.81 -6.55 34.00
CA CYS A 16 8.64 -7.83 33.34
C CYS A 16 8.64 -9.03 34.31
N ARG A 17 8.70 -8.81 35.63
CA ARG A 17 8.94 -9.91 36.59
C ARG A 17 7.72 -10.82 36.76
N ASN A 18 6.53 -10.30 36.44
CA ASN A 18 5.25 -10.98 36.62
C ASN A 18 4.47 -11.21 35.31
N ILE A 19 5.15 -11.24 34.14
CA ILE A 19 4.49 -11.29 32.80
C ILE A 19 3.54 -12.51 32.62
N GLY A 20 3.64 -13.55 33.46
CA GLY A 20 2.75 -14.71 33.40
C GLY A 20 1.45 -14.61 34.21
N HIS A 21 1.33 -13.65 35.15
CA HIS A 21 0.25 -13.67 36.14
C HIS A 21 -0.84 -12.61 35.93
N SER A 22 -0.57 -11.53 35.20
CA SER A 22 -1.59 -10.50 34.92
C SER A 22 -1.31 -9.78 33.61
N ARG A 23 -2.17 -9.98 32.62
CA ARG A 23 -2.21 -9.18 31.39
C ARG A 23 -2.85 -7.83 31.71
N TRP A 24 -2.30 -6.74 31.18
CA TRP A 24 -2.92 -5.43 31.30
C TRP A 24 -4.22 -5.40 30.49
N MET A 25 -5.35 -5.52 31.18
CA MET A 25 -6.67 -5.65 30.56
C MET A 25 -7.10 -4.37 29.84
N ASP A 26 -6.74 -3.20 30.38
CA ASP A 26 -7.07 -1.91 29.77
C ASP A 26 -6.21 -1.59 28.54
N GLY A 27 -5.17 -2.38 28.28
CA GLY A 27 -4.30 -2.18 27.12
C GLY A 27 -5.03 -2.34 25.78
N GLU A 28 -6.03 -3.23 25.71
CA GLU A 28 -6.85 -3.39 24.51
C GLU A 28 -7.76 -2.19 24.28
N LEU A 29 -8.37 -1.65 25.34
CA LEU A 29 -9.17 -0.44 25.28
C LEU A 29 -8.31 0.76 24.83
N PHE A 30 -7.11 0.88 25.39
CA PHE A 30 -6.16 1.93 25.02
C PHE A 30 -5.70 1.80 23.56
N TYR A 31 -5.39 0.59 23.10
CA TYR A 31 -5.03 0.33 21.70
C TYR A 31 -6.16 0.74 20.75
N ASN A 32 -7.40 0.33 21.04
CA ASN A 32 -8.55 0.70 20.24
C ASN A 32 -8.75 2.21 20.18
N PHE A 33 -8.59 2.91 21.31
CA PHE A 33 -8.64 4.37 21.35
C PHE A 33 -7.59 5.01 20.44
N LEU A 34 -6.34 4.56 20.51
CA LEU A 34 -5.25 5.07 19.67
C LEU A 34 -5.53 4.82 18.17
N ARG A 35 -5.99 3.62 17.82
CA ARG A 35 -6.32 3.24 16.44
C ARG A 35 -7.45 4.09 15.85
N GLU A 36 -8.44 4.45 16.66
CA GLU A 36 -9.57 5.30 16.25
C GLU A 36 -9.20 6.80 16.09
N GLN A 37 -8.02 7.23 16.57
CA GLN A 37 -7.61 8.61 16.41
C GLN A 37 -7.33 8.94 14.94
N THR A 38 -7.74 10.14 14.52
CA THR A 38 -7.44 10.69 13.20
C THR A 38 -6.78 12.05 13.34
N ILE A 39 -5.60 12.19 12.73
CA ILE A 39 -4.86 13.45 12.65
C ILE A 39 -4.92 13.94 11.22
N ILE A 40 -5.65 15.04 10.97
CA ILE A 40 -5.85 15.57 9.62
C ILE A 40 -4.59 16.31 9.12
N PHE A 41 -3.99 17.13 9.98
CA PHE A 41 -2.85 18.00 9.65
C PHE A 41 -1.54 17.46 10.25
N GLY A 42 -1.16 16.24 9.85
CA GLY A 42 0.13 15.65 10.22
C GLY A 42 1.27 16.10 9.29
N LYS A 43 2.51 16.04 9.78
CA LYS A 43 3.72 16.33 8.98
C LYS A 43 3.83 15.46 7.72
N THR A 44 3.31 14.23 7.78
CA THR A 44 3.31 13.26 6.67
C THR A 44 1.94 13.14 6.02
N GLY A 45 1.10 14.17 6.11
CA GLY A 45 -0.29 14.14 5.67
C GLY A 45 -1.24 13.61 6.74
N LYS A 46 -2.44 13.20 6.32
CA LYS A 46 -3.43 12.61 7.21
C LYS A 46 -2.89 11.30 7.81
N VAL A 47 -3.13 11.10 9.10
CA VAL A 47 -2.81 9.87 9.82
C VAL A 47 -4.10 9.30 10.38
N SER A 48 -4.45 8.11 9.93
CA SER A 48 -5.56 7.30 10.43
C SER A 48 -5.25 5.83 10.14
N PHE A 49 -5.87 4.95 10.90
CA PHE A 49 -5.56 3.52 10.88
C PHE A 49 -6.76 2.70 10.43
N ASP A 50 -6.49 1.53 9.86
CA ASP A 50 -7.50 0.53 9.56
C ASP A 50 -7.81 -0.35 10.78
N GLU A 51 -8.61 -1.40 10.59
CA GLU A 51 -8.95 -2.34 11.67
C GLU A 51 -7.76 -3.15 12.21
N HIS A 52 -6.72 -3.34 11.39
CA HIS A 52 -5.49 -4.06 11.76
C HIS A 52 -4.45 -3.14 12.42
N GLY A 53 -4.65 -1.81 12.37
CA GLY A 53 -3.70 -0.83 12.87
C GLY A 53 -2.73 -0.33 11.80
N ASP A 54 -2.96 -0.66 10.52
CA ASP A 54 -2.17 -0.19 9.40
C ASP A 54 -2.59 1.22 8.99
N ARG A 55 -1.62 2.02 8.55
CA ARG A 55 -1.87 3.40 8.15
C ARG A 55 -2.58 3.48 6.80
N LEU A 56 -3.77 4.07 6.77
CA LEU A 56 -4.59 4.23 5.55
C LEU A 56 -4.06 5.29 4.57
N ASN A 57 -3.61 6.43 5.09
CA ASN A 57 -3.18 7.59 4.28
C ASN A 57 -1.66 7.73 4.31
N GLY A 58 -0.96 6.69 3.84
CA GLY A 58 0.49 6.72 3.66
C GLY A 58 0.92 7.61 2.49
N HIS A 59 2.13 8.16 2.57
CA HIS A 59 2.78 8.85 1.46
C HIS A 59 3.78 7.89 0.82
N TYR A 60 3.68 7.70 -0.49
CA TYR A 60 4.54 6.78 -1.24
C TYR A 60 5.17 7.49 -2.43
N GLU A 61 6.42 7.14 -2.71
CA GLU A 61 7.13 7.59 -3.90
C GLU A 61 7.19 6.45 -4.92
N ILE A 62 6.95 6.78 -6.18
CA ILE A 62 7.02 5.84 -7.29
C ILE A 62 8.37 6.01 -7.97
N TRP A 63 9.18 4.97 -7.90
CA TRP A 63 10.52 4.92 -8.47
C TRP A 63 10.54 4.01 -9.70
N ASN A 64 11.10 4.51 -10.79
CA ASN A 64 11.32 3.76 -12.02
C ASN A 64 12.80 3.39 -12.12
N GLN A 65 13.07 2.11 -12.38
CA GLN A 65 14.42 1.59 -12.58
C GLN A 65 14.78 1.74 -14.06
N GLN A 66 15.77 2.58 -14.34
CA GLN A 66 16.17 2.97 -15.69
C GLN A 66 17.60 2.54 -15.99
N PRO A 67 17.92 2.17 -17.24
CA PRO A 67 19.30 1.86 -17.63
C PRO A 67 20.16 3.14 -17.59
N ASN A 68 21.33 3.09 -16.94
CA ASN A 68 22.36 4.14 -17.02
C ASN A 68 23.44 3.76 -18.05
N ALA A 69 24.19 4.75 -18.52
CA ALA A 69 25.33 4.61 -19.43
C ALA A 69 26.42 3.64 -18.93
N THR A 70 26.47 3.35 -17.62
CA THR A 70 27.51 2.54 -16.97
C THR A 70 27.07 1.13 -16.55
N PHE A 71 26.15 0.49 -17.29
CA PHE A 71 25.60 -0.85 -17.00
C PHE A 71 24.89 -1.04 -15.64
N ASN A 72 24.85 -0.01 -14.80
CA ASN A 72 24.14 0.00 -13.54
C ASN A 72 22.76 0.62 -13.74
N ASN A 73 21.71 -0.02 -13.23
CA ASN A 73 20.38 0.57 -13.25
C ASN A 73 20.30 1.73 -12.25
N GLN A 74 19.74 2.86 -12.67
CA GLN A 74 19.47 4.03 -11.84
C GLN A 74 18.01 4.03 -11.39
N LEU A 75 17.76 4.43 -10.14
CA LEU A 75 16.41 4.71 -9.67
C LEU A 75 16.07 6.19 -9.89
N VAL A 76 14.95 6.45 -10.56
CA VAL A 76 14.45 7.79 -10.86
C VAL A 76 13.04 7.92 -10.28
N LYS A 77 12.79 8.94 -9.44
CA LYS A 77 11.43 9.23 -8.94
C LYS A 77 10.59 9.75 -10.11
N VAL A 78 9.50 9.06 -10.40
CA VAL A 78 8.58 9.38 -11.51
C VAL A 78 7.20 9.82 -11.04
N GLY A 79 6.90 9.67 -9.76
CA GLY A 79 5.62 10.07 -9.21
C GLY A 79 5.53 9.88 -7.70
N GLU A 80 4.35 10.18 -7.17
CA GLU A 80 4.01 10.02 -5.77
C GLU A 80 2.51 9.75 -5.58
N TYR A 81 2.21 8.98 -4.56
CA TYR A 81 0.85 8.72 -4.10
C TYR A 81 0.71 9.27 -2.69
N HIS A 82 -0.04 10.35 -2.54
CA HIS A 82 -0.08 11.14 -1.31
C HIS A 82 -1.49 11.62 -0.98
N TYR A 83 -1.71 12.04 0.27
CA TYR A 83 -2.97 12.63 0.71
C TYR A 83 -3.01 14.12 0.34
N ASP A 84 -3.90 14.49 -0.57
CA ASP A 84 -4.15 15.88 -0.92
C ASP A 84 -5.13 16.50 0.08
N GLN A 85 -4.64 17.48 0.84
CA GLN A 85 -5.42 18.17 1.86
C GLN A 85 -6.56 19.01 1.27
N SER A 86 -6.40 19.50 0.03
CA SER A 86 -7.40 20.36 -0.61
C SER A 86 -8.62 19.56 -1.08
N SER A 87 -8.39 18.40 -1.69
CA SER A 87 -9.45 17.50 -2.14
C SER A 87 -9.86 16.44 -1.10
N MET A 88 -9.19 16.44 0.06
CA MET A 88 -9.40 15.52 1.19
C MET A 88 -9.33 14.03 0.84
N LYS A 89 -8.55 13.65 -0.18
CA LYS A 89 -8.43 12.27 -0.67
C LYS A 89 -6.99 11.91 -1.03
N MET A 90 -6.74 10.62 -1.20
CA MET A 90 -5.49 10.15 -1.80
C MET A 90 -5.46 10.47 -3.29
N THR A 91 -4.33 10.98 -3.76
CA THR A 91 -4.10 11.39 -5.14
C THR A 91 -2.81 10.77 -5.64
N LEU A 92 -2.84 10.29 -6.88
CA LEU A 92 -1.69 9.81 -7.62
C LEU A 92 -1.24 10.91 -8.58
N ASP A 93 0.01 11.36 -8.42
CA ASP A 93 0.68 12.23 -9.37
C ASP A 93 1.82 11.44 -10.02
N ILE A 94 1.80 11.36 -11.36
CA ILE A 94 2.80 10.61 -12.11
C ILE A 94 3.22 11.38 -13.36
N ASP A 95 4.53 11.55 -13.52
CA ASP A 95 5.14 12.16 -14.69
C ASP A 95 5.46 11.06 -15.70
N GLU A 96 4.47 10.75 -16.56
CA GLU A 96 4.60 9.69 -17.57
C GLU A 96 5.79 9.92 -18.51
N LYS A 97 6.22 11.17 -18.73
CA LYS A 97 7.33 11.51 -19.62
C LYS A 97 8.68 11.08 -19.04
N LYS A 98 8.78 10.90 -17.73
CA LYS A 98 9.99 10.41 -17.07
C LYS A 98 10.06 8.89 -17.03
N ILE A 99 9.00 8.17 -17.36
CA ILE A 99 8.98 6.71 -17.27
C ILE A 99 9.71 6.11 -18.47
N ILE A 100 10.65 5.21 -18.18
CA ILE A 100 11.23 4.30 -19.18
C ILE A 100 10.66 2.91 -18.94
N TRP A 101 10.04 2.37 -19.98
CA TRP A 101 9.47 1.03 -20.03
C TRP A 101 10.51 0.00 -20.47
N PRO A 102 10.27 -1.29 -20.19
CA PRO A 102 11.14 -2.37 -20.65
C PRO A 102 11.45 -2.29 -22.14
N GLY A 103 12.72 -2.54 -22.50
CA GLY A 103 13.22 -2.33 -23.86
C GLY A 103 13.66 -0.89 -24.16
N ASN A 104 13.89 -0.08 -23.11
CA ASN A 104 14.32 1.31 -23.20
C ASN A 104 13.35 2.18 -24.02
N LYS A 105 12.04 1.97 -23.80
CA LYS A 105 10.98 2.69 -24.52
C LYS A 105 10.38 3.77 -23.64
N THR A 106 10.11 4.94 -24.23
CA THR A 106 9.39 6.04 -23.57
C THR A 106 7.87 5.88 -23.68
N GLU A 107 7.41 5.11 -24.68
CA GLU A 107 5.98 4.85 -24.89
C GLU A 107 5.51 3.67 -24.04
N LYS A 108 4.35 3.86 -23.41
CA LYS A 108 3.70 2.81 -22.61
C LYS A 108 3.33 1.62 -23.50
N PRO A 109 3.75 0.38 -23.15
CA PRO A 109 3.42 -0.79 -23.94
C PRO A 109 1.92 -1.09 -23.88
N ILE A 110 1.42 -1.73 -24.95
CA ILE A 110 0.04 -2.18 -25.03
C ILE A 110 -0.17 -3.29 -23.99
N SER A 111 -1.19 -3.14 -23.15
CA SER A 111 -1.44 -4.00 -21.98
C SER A 111 -1.84 -5.45 -22.32
N TYR A 112 -2.28 -5.71 -23.55
CA TYR A 112 -2.67 -7.05 -24.00
C TYR A 112 -2.23 -7.29 -25.44
N SER A 113 -1.84 -8.52 -25.74
CA SER A 113 -1.59 -9.00 -27.09
C SER A 113 -2.50 -10.18 -27.33
N THR A 114 -3.39 -10.10 -28.32
CA THR A 114 -4.22 -11.25 -28.71
C THR A 114 -3.33 -12.30 -29.37
N PRO A 115 -3.16 -13.51 -28.79
CA PRO A 115 -2.37 -14.54 -29.41
C PRO A 115 -3.03 -14.98 -30.71
N ALA A 116 -2.29 -14.93 -31.82
CA ALA A 116 -2.81 -15.33 -33.14
C ALA A 116 -2.94 -16.85 -33.30
N HIS A 117 -2.18 -17.63 -32.52
CA HIS A 117 -2.11 -19.08 -32.64
C HIS A 117 -2.76 -19.74 -31.42
N LEU A 118 -3.75 -20.60 -31.70
CA LEU A 118 -4.40 -21.42 -30.70
C LEU A 118 -3.78 -22.83 -30.71
N ARG A 119 -3.54 -23.38 -29.52
CA ARG A 119 -3.22 -24.79 -29.36
C ARG A 119 -4.52 -25.53 -29.07
N ILE A 120 -4.92 -26.39 -30.00
CA ILE A 120 -6.14 -27.19 -29.89
C ILE A 120 -5.72 -28.62 -29.56
N ALA A 121 -6.27 -29.17 -28.48
CA ALA A 121 -6.18 -30.58 -28.16
C ALA A 121 -7.47 -31.28 -28.60
N THR A 122 -7.35 -32.38 -29.33
CA THR A 122 -8.47 -33.19 -29.80
C THR A 122 -8.25 -34.66 -29.44
N LEU A 123 -9.34 -35.43 -29.40
CA LEU A 123 -9.32 -36.90 -29.27
C LEU A 123 -9.60 -37.52 -30.64
N ALA A 124 -9.12 -38.75 -30.86
CA ALA A 124 -9.46 -39.52 -32.06
C ALA A 124 -10.89 -40.05 -31.96
N GLU A 125 -11.74 -39.74 -32.94
CA GLU A 125 -13.16 -40.11 -32.96
C GLU A 125 -13.68 -40.20 -34.40
N ILE A 126 -14.02 -41.40 -34.89
CA ILE A 126 -14.65 -41.57 -36.21
C ILE A 126 -16.15 -41.20 -36.10
N PRO A 127 -16.71 -40.36 -37.00
CA PRO A 127 -16.16 -39.89 -38.28
C PRO A 127 -15.47 -38.51 -38.26
N PHE A 128 -15.26 -37.90 -37.10
CA PHE A 128 -14.91 -36.48 -36.95
C PHE A 128 -13.41 -36.18 -36.91
N VAL A 129 -12.60 -37.07 -36.33
CA VAL A 129 -11.15 -36.93 -36.16
C VAL A 129 -10.50 -38.30 -36.39
N TRP A 130 -9.71 -38.43 -37.46
CA TRP A 130 -9.06 -39.66 -37.91
C TRP A 130 -7.55 -39.66 -37.61
#